data_AF-X1ABX6-F1
#
_entry.id   AF-X1ABX6-F1
#
_cell.length_a   1.000
_cell.length_b   1.000
_cell.length_c   1.000
_cell.angle_alpha   90.00
_cell.angle_beta   90.00
_cell.angle_gamma   90.00
#
_symmetry.space_group_name_H-M   'P 1'
#
loop_
_entity.id
_entity.type
_entity.pdbx_description
1 polymer ?
#
loop_
_entity_poly.entity_id
_entity_poly.type
_entity_poly.pdbx_seq_one_letter_code
_entity_poly.pdbx_strand_id
1 'polypeptide(L)'
;QRWFPEDRDKKPTPPVKRGWTTARVFLVLVGALTLFILINIAKGWYSEWLWFNSLGYGSVFTTILKTKVLIFFSAAFIFGILFLGNLVLATRLAPKTEPSFWPWAIVRRLQPILRWNVILGTVLLSLIFGLVAQGNWEVVLRFFNGQPFGITDPVFHREISFYVFSLPFLHLLRGWLLSALIVTLLGSAGVYLLSYTVQRLRFDFARPVLAHIGGLVIAILGLFAWGYWLGIWELVFSTRGVVFGASYADMHAKLPAQWILLAVVLIVIGLVLVSVWQRKFRWLLYGIGGWIVVAIIVGGIFPAVVQRFQVEPNELAREKPYIEYNIQFTREAFALNRIEEQPFPAEEAPTPQDIAQNEVTINNIRLWDPRPLKDTYTHIQSIRLYYDFNDVDVDRYTIDGEYRQVMLSARELSAEKLPVQA
;
A
#
# COMPACT_ATOMS: atom_id res chain seq x y z
N GLN A 1 -2.25 15.57 -101.37
CA GLN A 1 -3.23 16.35 -100.60
C GLN A 1 -2.56 16.81 -99.31
N ARG A 2 -2.62 18.12 -99.05
CA ARG A 2 -2.17 18.78 -97.82
C ARG A 2 -3.10 18.41 -96.66
N TRP A 3 -2.58 18.20 -95.44
CA TRP A 3 -2.88 19.05 -94.28
C TRP A 3 -2.09 18.62 -93.02
N PHE A 4 -1.23 19.53 -92.55
CA PHE A 4 -0.71 19.69 -91.18
C PHE A 4 -1.84 20.17 -90.24
N PRO A 5 -1.76 20.11 -88.88
CA PRO A 5 -0.61 20.57 -88.06
C PRO A 5 -0.23 19.64 -86.88
N GLU A 6 1.05 19.54 -86.48
CA GLU A 6 1.86 20.48 -85.69
C GLU A 6 1.23 20.92 -84.35
N ASP A 7 1.77 20.32 -83.28
CA ASP A 7 1.89 20.73 -81.88
C ASP A 7 0.93 21.79 -81.32
N ARG A 8 0.09 21.40 -80.35
CA ARG A 8 -0.28 22.24 -79.21
C ARG A 8 -0.45 21.44 -77.91
N ASP A 9 0.22 21.94 -76.88
CA ASP A 9 -0.12 21.81 -75.46
C ASP A 9 0.25 20.52 -74.70
N LYS A 10 1.55 20.22 -74.62
CA LYS A 10 2.09 19.68 -73.35
C LYS A 10 2.16 20.80 -72.31
N LYS A 11 1.03 21.07 -71.65
CA LYS A 11 1.04 21.84 -70.41
C LYS A 11 1.99 21.14 -69.43
N PRO A 12 2.96 21.84 -68.81
CA PRO A 12 3.72 21.23 -67.73
C PRO A 12 2.73 20.82 -66.65
N THR A 13 2.71 19.53 -66.31
CA THR A 13 2.00 19.06 -65.12
C THR A 13 2.54 19.90 -63.96
N PRO A 14 1.68 20.59 -63.19
CA PRO A 14 2.16 21.36 -62.05
C PRO A 14 2.90 20.40 -61.13
N PRO A 15 4.03 20.79 -60.52
CA PRO A 15 4.66 19.95 -59.52
C PRO A 15 3.58 19.62 -58.50
N VAL A 16 3.33 18.33 -58.26
CA VAL A 16 2.43 17.89 -57.20
C VAL A 16 2.92 18.58 -55.95
N LYS A 17 2.22 19.66 -55.53
CA LYS A 17 2.54 20.36 -54.29
C LYS A 17 2.53 19.26 -53.26
N ARG A 18 3.71 19.00 -52.68
CA ARG A 18 3.93 17.99 -51.64
C ARG A 18 3.17 18.48 -50.41
N GLY A 19 1.84 18.32 -50.46
CA GLY A 19 0.93 18.62 -49.37
C GLY A 19 1.45 17.91 -48.14
N TRP A 20 1.33 18.55 -46.99
CA TRP A 20 1.79 17.97 -45.74
C TRP A 20 1.21 16.56 -45.65
N THR A 21 2.08 15.55 -45.66
CA THR A 21 1.64 14.17 -45.51
C THR A 21 0.84 14.09 -44.21
N THR A 22 -0.27 13.35 -44.18
CA THR A 22 -1.13 13.18 -43.00
C THR A 22 -0.33 12.88 -41.71
N ALA A 23 0.81 12.18 -41.85
CA ALA A 23 1.77 11.95 -40.77
C ALA A 23 2.42 13.23 -40.20
N ARG A 24 2.75 14.24 -41.02
CA ARG A 24 3.29 15.53 -40.55
C ARG A 24 2.23 16.34 -39.82
N VAL A 25 0.99 16.33 -40.31
CA VAL A 25 -0.13 16.99 -39.62
C VAL A 25 -0.37 16.32 -38.26
N PHE A 26 -0.37 14.99 -38.20
CA PHE A 26 -0.50 14.23 -36.96
C PHE A 26 0.65 14.51 -35.97
N LEU A 27 1.91 14.53 -36.42
CA LEU A 27 3.05 14.86 -35.56
C LEU A 27 2.97 16.29 -35.01
N VAL A 28 2.52 17.25 -35.82
CA VAL A 28 2.32 18.64 -35.40
C VAL A 28 1.18 18.74 -34.38
N LEU A 29 0.07 18.01 -34.58
CA LEU A 29 -1.03 17.95 -33.62
C LEU A 29 -0.61 17.30 -32.29
N VAL A 30 0.12 16.19 -32.33
CA VAL A 30 0.67 15.53 -31.13
C VAL A 30 1.64 16.47 -30.42
N GLY A 31 2.56 17.10 -31.14
CA GLY A 31 3.49 18.07 -30.58
C GLY A 31 2.78 19.27 -29.94
N ALA A 32 1.75 19.81 -30.59
CA ALA A 32 0.93 20.89 -30.05
C ALA A 32 0.15 20.46 -28.79
N LEU A 33 -0.41 19.25 -28.78
CA LEU A 33 -1.10 18.70 -27.61
C LEU A 33 -0.13 18.48 -26.45
N THR A 34 1.05 17.90 -26.70
CA THR A 34 2.09 17.73 -25.69
C THR A 34 2.53 19.07 -25.12
N LEU A 35 2.76 20.07 -25.97
CA LEU A 35 3.12 21.42 -25.54
C LEU A 35 2.01 22.06 -24.69
N PHE A 36 0.75 21.92 -25.11
CA PHE A 36 -0.40 22.41 -24.35
C PHE A 36 -0.49 21.78 -22.96
N ILE A 37 -0.27 20.46 -22.85
CA ILE A 37 -0.24 19.76 -21.56
C ILE A 37 0.92 20.28 -20.70
N LEU A 38 2.13 20.41 -21.26
CA LEU A 38 3.29 20.91 -20.53
C LEU A 38 3.09 22.34 -20.02
N ILE A 39 2.48 23.23 -20.81
CA ILE A 39 2.17 24.60 -20.40
C ILE A 39 1.17 24.61 -19.25
N ASN A 40 0.14 23.78 -19.29
CA ASN A 40 -0.85 23.70 -18.21
C ASN A 40 -0.21 23.20 -16.90
N ILE A 41 0.67 22.20 -16.97
CA ILE A 41 1.41 21.71 -15.81
C ILE A 41 2.34 22.80 -15.26
N ALA A 42 3.10 23.46 -16.14
CA ALA A 42 4.02 24.53 -15.76
C ALA A 42 3.29 25.72 -15.12
N LYS A 43 2.12 26.10 -15.64
CA LYS A 43 1.26 27.13 -15.04
C LYS A 43 0.87 26.77 -13.62
N GLY A 44 0.46 25.52 -13.38
CA GLY A 44 0.12 25.02 -12.05
C GLY A 44 1.31 25.14 -11.09
N TRP A 45 2.48 24.63 -11.48
CA TRP A 45 3.70 24.71 -10.66
C TRP A 45 4.15 26.13 -10.38
N TYR A 46 4.04 27.03 -11.35
CA TYR A 46 4.40 28.42 -11.19
C TYR A 46 3.44 29.15 -10.23
N SER A 47 2.14 28.88 -10.34
CA SER A 47 1.13 29.42 -9.41
C SER A 47 1.39 28.99 -7.97
N GLU A 48 1.67 27.69 -7.77
CA GLU A 48 2.02 27.14 -6.45
C GLU A 48 3.32 27.75 -5.92
N TRP A 49 4.35 27.85 -6.76
CA TRP A 49 5.61 28.48 -6.35
C TRP A 49 5.43 29.93 -5.93
N LEU A 50 4.63 30.72 -6.65
CA LEU A 50 4.31 32.09 -6.25
C LEU A 50 3.58 32.14 -4.91
N TRP A 51 2.64 31.23 -4.68
CA TRP A 51 1.93 31.12 -3.40
C TRP A 51 2.90 30.80 -2.25
N PHE A 52 3.71 29.75 -2.37
CA PHE A 52 4.72 29.40 -1.37
C PHE A 52 5.75 30.52 -1.15
N ASN A 53 6.15 31.22 -2.21
CA ASN A 53 7.09 32.33 -2.11
C ASN A 53 6.48 33.53 -1.36
N SER A 54 5.18 33.79 -1.56
CA SER A 54 4.46 34.84 -0.81
C SER A 54 4.42 34.59 0.70
N LEU A 55 4.51 33.32 1.11
CA LEU A 55 4.56 32.90 2.51
C LEU A 55 6.00 32.75 3.06
N GLY A 56 7.03 33.05 2.26
CA GLY A 56 8.44 32.87 2.64
C GLY A 56 8.98 31.43 2.53
N TYR A 57 8.18 30.49 2.02
CA TYR A 57 8.51 29.06 1.87
C TYR A 57 8.84 28.64 0.44
N GLY A 58 9.23 29.58 -0.43
CA GLY A 58 9.55 29.29 -1.85
C GLY A 58 10.69 28.25 -2.02
N SER A 59 11.66 28.25 -1.10
CA SER A 59 12.75 27.25 -1.07
C SER A 59 12.22 25.83 -0.78
N VAL A 60 11.25 25.69 0.12
CA VAL A 60 10.61 24.42 0.47
C VAL A 60 9.92 23.83 -0.76
N PHE A 61 9.08 24.62 -1.44
CA PHE A 61 8.41 24.15 -2.67
C PHE A 61 9.41 23.76 -3.75
N THR A 62 10.49 24.52 -3.92
CA THR A 62 11.54 24.22 -4.89
C THR A 62 12.21 22.87 -4.58
N THR A 63 12.47 22.56 -3.30
CA THR A 63 12.99 21.26 -2.88
C THR A 63 11.99 20.13 -3.17
N ILE A 64 10.70 20.31 -2.85
CA ILE A 64 9.65 19.33 -3.15
C ILE A 64 9.61 19.04 -4.67
N LEU A 65 9.57 20.08 -5.49
CA LEU A 65 9.47 19.96 -6.95
C LEU A 65 10.72 19.29 -7.54
N LYS A 66 11.92 19.71 -7.13
CA LYS A 66 13.18 19.10 -7.58
C LYS A 66 13.22 17.61 -7.25
N THR A 67 12.85 17.24 -6.03
CA THR A 67 12.85 15.83 -5.60
C THR A 67 11.83 15.01 -6.37
N LYS A 68 10.60 15.51 -6.55
CA LYS A 68 9.57 14.84 -7.38
C LYS A 68 10.05 14.59 -8.79
N VAL A 69 10.60 15.62 -9.44
CA VAL A 69 11.14 15.52 -10.81
C VAL A 69 12.31 14.53 -10.88
N LEU A 70 13.25 14.60 -9.94
CA LEU A 70 14.40 13.70 -9.89
C LEU A 70 13.98 12.23 -9.72
N ILE A 71 13.08 11.95 -8.77
CA ILE A 71 12.56 10.60 -8.53
C ILE A 71 11.79 10.10 -9.76
N PHE A 72 10.93 10.93 -10.34
CA PHE A 72 10.15 10.60 -11.52
C PHE A 72 11.05 10.10 -12.66
N PHE A 73 12.03 10.91 -13.06
CA PHE A 73 12.91 10.56 -14.17
C PHE A 73 13.85 9.40 -13.84
N SER A 74 14.37 9.34 -12.61
CA SER A 74 15.26 8.24 -12.19
C SER A 74 14.51 6.90 -12.19
N ALA A 75 13.32 6.84 -11.60
CA ALA A 75 12.51 5.64 -11.56
C ALA A 75 12.02 5.23 -12.96
N ALA A 76 11.53 6.18 -13.77
CA ALA A 76 11.13 5.92 -15.15
C ALA A 76 12.30 5.36 -15.98
N PHE A 77 13.49 5.94 -15.84
CA PHE A 77 14.69 5.50 -16.54
C PHE A 77 15.13 4.09 -16.12
N ILE A 78 15.20 3.82 -14.81
CA ILE A 78 15.56 2.50 -14.27
C ILE A 78 14.57 1.44 -14.76
N PHE A 79 13.27 1.71 -14.66
CA PHE A 79 12.24 0.80 -15.17
C PHE A 79 12.37 0.61 -16.68
N GLY A 80 12.54 1.69 -17.44
CA GLY A 80 12.65 1.64 -18.90
C GLY A 80 13.81 0.76 -19.37
N ILE A 81 14.99 0.90 -18.75
CA ILE A 81 16.15 0.05 -19.03
C ILE A 81 15.85 -1.41 -18.67
N LEU A 82 15.33 -1.64 -17.46
CA LEU A 82 15.05 -2.98 -16.97
C LEU A 82 14.02 -3.69 -17.87
N PHE A 83 12.89 -3.04 -18.15
CA PHE A 83 11.81 -3.58 -18.97
C PHE A 83 12.28 -3.80 -20.41
N LEU A 84 12.76 -2.75 -21.10
CA LEU A 84 13.19 -2.84 -22.49
C LEU A 84 14.35 -3.81 -22.67
N GLY A 85 15.33 -3.79 -21.77
CA GLY A 85 16.47 -4.69 -21.78
C GLY A 85 16.03 -6.16 -21.75
N ASN A 86 15.08 -6.50 -20.88
CA ASN A 86 14.53 -7.85 -20.79
C ASN A 86 13.64 -8.20 -22.00
N LEU A 87 12.84 -7.27 -22.55
CA LEU A 87 12.11 -7.52 -23.80
C LEU A 87 13.05 -7.80 -24.98
N VAL A 88 14.09 -6.98 -25.14
CA VAL A 88 15.11 -7.18 -26.18
C VAL A 88 15.81 -8.52 -25.96
N LEU A 89 16.18 -8.86 -24.74
CA LEU A 89 16.76 -10.15 -24.42
C LEU A 89 15.80 -11.30 -24.76
N ALA A 90 14.52 -11.20 -24.41
CA ALA A 90 13.50 -12.19 -24.75
C ALA A 90 13.38 -12.39 -26.27
N THR A 91 13.36 -11.31 -27.06
CA THR A 91 13.33 -11.43 -28.54
C THR A 91 14.60 -12.05 -29.12
N ARG A 92 15.76 -11.89 -28.47
CA ARG A 92 17.03 -12.50 -28.90
C ARG A 92 17.12 -13.99 -28.57
N LEU A 93 16.58 -14.38 -27.42
CA LEU A 93 16.61 -15.75 -26.90
C LEU A 93 15.45 -16.61 -27.40
N ALA A 94 14.41 -15.99 -27.95
CA ALA A 94 13.30 -16.68 -28.59
C ALA A 94 13.79 -17.56 -29.77
N PRO A 95 13.12 -18.69 -30.05
CA PRO A 95 13.50 -19.57 -31.15
C PRO A 95 13.54 -18.79 -32.48
N LYS A 96 14.64 -18.95 -33.23
CA LYS A 96 14.82 -18.36 -34.56
C LYS A 96 14.73 -19.47 -35.61
N THR A 97 13.52 -19.82 -36.03
CA THR A 97 13.34 -20.66 -37.21
C THR A 97 13.19 -19.75 -38.43
N GLU A 98 13.91 -20.07 -39.52
CA GLU A 98 13.57 -19.49 -40.81
C GLU A 98 12.20 -20.01 -41.22
N PRO A 99 11.25 -19.11 -41.50
CA PRO A 99 9.94 -19.56 -41.87
C PRO A 99 9.93 -20.05 -43.32
N SER A 100 9.79 -21.36 -43.53
CA SER A 100 9.53 -21.92 -44.87
C SER A 100 8.08 -21.73 -45.34
N PHE A 101 7.25 -20.96 -44.62
CA PHE A 101 5.81 -20.83 -44.90
C PHE A 101 5.37 -19.37 -45.16
N TRP A 102 4.36 -19.21 -46.02
CA TRP A 102 3.95 -17.96 -46.67
C TRP A 102 3.29 -16.81 -45.84
N PRO A 103 3.01 -16.89 -44.52
CA PRO A 103 2.51 -15.74 -43.73
C PRO A 103 3.58 -14.72 -43.27
N TRP A 104 4.87 -15.00 -43.44
CA TRP A 104 5.95 -14.25 -42.78
C TRP A 104 6.34 -12.93 -43.46
N ALA A 105 5.91 -12.71 -44.69
CA ALA A 105 6.01 -11.42 -45.36
C ALA A 105 5.16 -10.34 -44.64
N ILE A 106 4.02 -10.71 -44.05
CA ILE A 106 3.14 -9.79 -43.31
C ILE A 106 3.77 -9.42 -41.96
N VAL A 107 4.34 -10.38 -41.23
CA VAL A 107 5.06 -10.13 -39.97
C VAL A 107 6.28 -9.24 -40.19
N ARG A 108 7.06 -9.48 -41.26
CA ARG A 108 8.23 -8.65 -41.63
C ARG A 108 7.81 -7.23 -42.04
N ARG A 109 6.63 -7.06 -42.65
CA ARG A 109 6.04 -5.75 -42.98
C ARG A 109 5.47 -5.02 -41.76
N LEU A 110 5.02 -5.75 -40.75
CA LEU A 110 4.52 -5.21 -39.47
C LEU A 110 5.63 -5.00 -38.42
N GLN A 111 6.85 -5.52 -38.64
CA GLN A 111 7.99 -5.35 -37.72
C GLN A 111 8.29 -3.90 -37.33
N PRO A 112 8.26 -2.89 -38.23
CA PRO A 112 8.46 -1.50 -37.85
C PRO A 112 7.36 -1.00 -36.90
N ILE A 113 6.11 -1.39 -37.17
CA ILE A 113 4.94 -1.02 -36.37
C ILE A 113 5.03 -1.68 -34.99
N LEU A 114 5.35 -2.98 -34.92
CA LEU A 114 5.53 -3.69 -33.66
C LEU A 114 6.66 -3.09 -32.81
N ARG A 115 7.79 -2.72 -33.42
CA ARG A 115 8.92 -2.08 -32.72
C ARG A 115 8.52 -0.74 -32.11
N TRP A 116 7.81 0.11 -32.86
CA TRP A 116 7.32 1.38 -32.34
C TRP A 116 6.27 1.22 -31.24
N ASN A 117 5.38 0.22 -31.34
CA ASN A 117 4.42 -0.08 -30.27
C ASN A 117 5.10 -0.58 -28.99
N VAL A 118 6.17 -1.40 -29.09
CA VAL A 118 6.95 -1.83 -27.91
C VAL A 118 7.69 -0.66 -27.27
N ILE A 119 8.30 0.21 -28.07
CA ILE A 119 8.96 1.42 -27.56
C ILE A 119 7.93 2.34 -26.89
N LEU A 120 6.80 2.62 -27.56
CA LEU A 120 5.74 3.47 -27.03
C LEU A 120 5.14 2.88 -25.75
N GLY A 121 4.85 1.58 -25.72
CA GLY A 121 4.35 0.88 -24.54
C GLY A 121 5.37 0.90 -23.39
N THR A 122 6.66 0.75 -23.70
CA THR A 122 7.72 0.87 -22.69
C THR A 122 7.81 2.28 -22.13
N VAL A 123 7.78 3.31 -22.99
CA VAL A 123 7.77 4.71 -22.56
C VAL A 123 6.56 4.97 -21.67
N LEU A 124 5.36 4.55 -22.09
CA LEU A 124 4.13 4.72 -21.31
C LEU A 124 4.23 4.05 -19.92
N LEU A 125 4.66 2.79 -19.86
CA LEU A 125 4.86 2.09 -18.59
C LEU A 125 5.95 2.75 -17.73
N SER A 126 7.04 3.22 -18.34
CA SER A 126 8.11 3.93 -17.63
C SER A 126 7.59 5.22 -17.00
N LEU A 127 6.77 5.98 -17.71
CA LEU A 127 6.13 7.19 -17.17
C LEU A 127 5.21 6.82 -15.99
N ILE A 128 4.42 5.75 -16.09
CA ILE A 128 3.56 5.28 -14.99
C ILE A 128 4.41 4.92 -13.75
N PHE A 129 5.47 4.12 -13.91
CA PHE A 129 6.36 3.75 -12.81
C PHE A 129 7.08 4.96 -12.20
N GLY A 130 7.44 5.94 -13.02
CA GLY A 130 7.95 7.24 -12.58
C GLY A 130 6.93 8.02 -11.76
N LEU A 131 5.67 8.10 -12.23
CA LEU A 131 4.57 8.80 -11.53
C LEU A 131 4.32 8.18 -10.15
N VAL A 132 4.25 6.85 -10.06
CA VAL A 132 4.07 6.12 -8.80
C VAL A 132 5.22 6.39 -7.84
N ALA A 133 6.47 6.36 -8.33
CA ALA A 133 7.64 6.62 -7.49
C ALA A 133 7.65 8.06 -6.93
N GLN A 134 7.43 9.07 -7.78
CA GLN A 134 7.45 10.47 -7.33
C GLN A 134 6.32 10.81 -6.36
N GLY A 135 5.21 10.05 -6.36
CA GLY A 135 4.15 10.20 -5.37
C GLY A 135 4.63 9.99 -3.93
N ASN A 136 5.72 9.23 -3.77
CA ASN A 136 6.34 8.91 -2.48
C ASN A 136 7.57 9.77 -2.16
N TRP A 137 7.66 10.97 -2.76
CA TRP A 137 8.78 11.91 -2.58
C TRP A 137 9.08 12.23 -1.10
N GLU A 138 8.04 12.27 -0.25
CA GLU A 138 8.19 12.56 1.17
C GLU A 138 8.94 11.45 1.91
N VAL A 139 8.64 10.19 1.62
CA VAL A 139 9.35 9.03 2.18
C VAL A 139 10.83 9.06 1.78
N VAL A 140 11.11 9.42 0.52
CA VAL A 140 12.49 9.54 0.03
C VAL A 140 13.23 10.69 0.71
N LEU A 141 12.61 11.86 0.87
CA LEU A 141 13.23 12.98 1.58
C LEU A 141 13.48 12.66 3.04
N ARG A 142 12.52 12.04 3.73
CA ARG A 142 12.64 11.61 5.11
C ARG A 142 13.79 10.62 5.31
N PHE A 143 14.00 9.70 4.36
CA PHE A 143 15.14 8.78 4.38
C PHE A 143 16.49 9.51 4.29
N PHE A 144 16.65 10.41 3.32
CA PHE A 144 17.93 11.09 3.11
C PHE A 144 18.23 12.19 4.13
N ASN A 145 17.20 12.74 4.79
CA ASN A 145 17.34 13.84 5.75
C ASN A 145 16.95 13.42 7.18
N GLY A 146 16.79 12.12 7.43
CA GLY A 146 16.41 11.58 8.73
C GLY A 146 17.42 11.95 9.82
N GLN A 147 16.93 12.21 11.03
CA GLN A 147 17.75 12.52 12.20
C GLN A 147 17.49 11.50 13.31
N PRO A 148 18.49 11.19 14.15
CA PRO A 148 18.27 10.34 15.31
C PRO A 148 17.33 11.03 16.31
N PHE A 149 16.46 10.25 16.92
CA PHE A 149 15.66 10.64 18.08
C PHE A 149 16.46 10.50 19.40
N GLY A 150 17.52 9.70 19.38
CA GLY A 150 18.41 9.50 20.54
C GLY A 150 17.91 8.42 21.52
N ILE A 151 16.89 7.67 21.11
CA ILE A 151 16.30 6.57 21.87
C ILE A 151 16.17 5.33 20.98
N THR A 152 16.32 4.16 21.58
CA THR A 152 16.26 2.86 20.89
C THR A 152 15.06 2.06 21.34
N ASP A 153 14.47 1.29 20.44
CA ASP A 153 13.37 0.40 20.76
C ASP A 153 13.83 -0.72 21.73
N PRO A 154 12.94 -1.18 22.64
CA PRO A 154 13.31 -2.12 23.69
C PRO A 154 13.36 -3.58 23.22
N VAL A 155 12.91 -3.87 22.01
CA VAL A 155 12.71 -5.23 21.47
C VAL A 155 13.89 -5.67 20.62
N PHE A 156 14.29 -4.82 19.69
CA PHE A 156 15.32 -5.04 18.69
C PHE A 156 16.55 -4.14 18.89
N HIS A 157 16.49 -3.22 19.85
CA HIS A 157 17.57 -2.28 20.17
C HIS A 157 18.03 -1.47 18.95
N ARG A 158 17.10 -1.13 18.07
CA ARG A 158 17.30 -0.24 16.93
C ARG A 158 16.84 1.16 17.29
N GLU A 159 17.55 2.14 16.77
CA GLU A 159 17.22 3.55 16.97
C GLU A 159 15.90 3.90 16.24
N ILE A 160 15.04 4.73 16.85
CA ILE A 160 13.68 5.00 16.34
C ILE A 160 13.67 5.56 14.90
N SER A 161 14.68 6.35 14.51
CA SER A 161 14.83 6.90 13.16
C SER A 161 14.86 5.82 12.08
N PHE A 162 15.32 4.61 12.41
CA PHE A 162 15.24 3.47 11.49
C PHE A 162 13.78 3.17 11.13
N TYR A 163 12.89 3.09 12.11
CA TYR A 163 11.47 2.76 11.89
C TYR A 163 10.69 3.91 11.26
N VAL A 164 11.02 5.15 11.59
CA VAL A 164 10.30 6.35 11.09
C VAL A 164 10.76 6.76 9.70
N PHE A 165 12.05 6.63 9.38
CA PHE A 165 12.63 7.16 8.13
C PHE A 165 13.17 6.08 7.20
N SER A 166 13.86 5.07 7.72
CA SER A 166 14.54 4.06 6.88
C SER A 166 13.60 2.96 6.42
N LEU A 167 12.87 2.34 7.33
CA LEU A 167 12.01 1.20 7.04
C LEU A 167 10.97 1.54 5.96
N PRO A 168 10.23 2.67 6.01
CA PRO A 168 9.27 3.02 4.95
C PRO A 168 9.91 3.16 3.57
N PHE A 169 11.14 3.68 3.49
CA PHE A 169 11.89 3.77 2.23
C PHE A 169 12.32 2.40 1.71
N LEU A 170 12.75 1.49 2.58
CA LEU A 170 13.09 0.11 2.18
C LEU A 170 11.86 -0.64 1.66
N HIS A 171 10.68 -0.44 2.28
CA HIS A 171 9.41 -1.00 1.80
C HIS A 171 9.00 -0.40 0.44
N LEU A 172 9.13 0.92 0.28
CA LEU A 172 8.89 1.59 -0.99
C LEU A 172 9.79 1.02 -2.10
N LEU A 173 11.09 0.90 -1.85
CA LEU A 173 12.07 0.40 -2.80
C LEU A 173 11.79 -1.06 -3.18
N ARG A 174 11.58 -1.93 -2.18
CA ARG A 174 11.21 -3.34 -2.39
C ARG A 174 9.93 -3.46 -3.21
N GLY A 175 8.87 -2.74 -2.83
CA GLY A 175 7.56 -2.78 -3.49
C GLY A 175 7.65 -2.31 -4.95
N TRP A 176 8.34 -1.20 -5.19
CA TRP A 176 8.55 -0.67 -6.53
C TRP A 176 9.33 -1.64 -7.43
N LEU A 177 10.43 -2.23 -6.93
CA LEU A 177 11.22 -3.23 -7.66
C LEU A 177 10.41 -4.51 -7.93
N LEU A 178 9.60 -4.96 -6.96
CA LEU A 178 8.76 -6.15 -7.11
C LEU A 178 7.73 -5.94 -8.23
N SER A 179 7.02 -4.82 -8.22
CA SER A 179 6.09 -4.45 -9.30
C SER A 179 6.80 -4.36 -10.65
N ALA A 180 7.99 -3.75 -10.69
CA ALA A 180 8.77 -3.61 -11.93
C ALA A 180 9.17 -4.98 -12.51
N LEU A 181 9.65 -5.89 -11.66
CA LEU A 181 10.04 -7.25 -12.09
C LEU A 181 8.84 -8.10 -12.49
N ILE A 182 7.70 -8.00 -11.81
CA ILE A 182 6.48 -8.73 -12.19
C ILE A 182 6.01 -8.27 -13.58
N VAL A 183 5.91 -6.96 -13.82
CA VAL A 183 5.52 -6.42 -15.13
C VAL A 183 6.52 -6.86 -16.21
N THR A 184 7.81 -6.86 -15.89
CA THR A 184 8.88 -7.30 -16.81
C THR A 184 8.83 -8.80 -17.11
N LEU A 185 8.54 -9.63 -16.11
CA LEU A 185 8.32 -11.06 -16.26
C LEU A 185 7.12 -11.32 -17.16
N LEU A 186 6.00 -10.65 -16.94
CA LEU A 186 4.79 -10.78 -17.76
C LEU A 186 5.06 -10.32 -19.21
N GLY A 187 5.73 -9.19 -19.40
CA GLY A 187 6.12 -8.70 -20.73
C GLY A 187 7.04 -9.70 -21.46
N SER A 188 8.06 -10.22 -20.78
CA SER A 188 8.98 -11.21 -21.35
C SER A 188 8.30 -12.54 -21.66
N ALA A 189 7.44 -13.02 -20.76
CA ALA A 189 6.62 -14.22 -20.98
C ALA A 189 5.67 -14.03 -22.17
N GLY A 190 5.07 -12.85 -22.32
CA GLY A 190 4.23 -12.49 -23.46
C GLY A 190 4.99 -12.53 -24.79
N VAL A 191 6.23 -12.02 -24.82
CA VAL A 191 7.10 -12.13 -26.01
C VAL A 191 7.37 -13.59 -26.37
N TYR A 192 7.72 -14.43 -25.38
CA TYR A 192 7.95 -15.85 -25.63
C TYR A 192 6.68 -16.54 -26.13
N LEU A 193 5.55 -16.37 -25.45
CA LEU A 193 4.26 -16.94 -25.85
C LEU A 193 3.93 -16.58 -27.30
N LEU A 194 4.00 -15.29 -27.65
CA LEU A 194 3.75 -14.82 -29.01
C LEU A 194 4.71 -15.48 -30.02
N SER A 195 6.00 -15.58 -29.70
CA SER A 195 6.99 -16.21 -30.57
C SER A 195 6.68 -17.69 -30.84
N TYR A 196 6.38 -18.47 -29.81
CA TYR A 196 6.03 -19.89 -29.94
C TYR A 196 4.71 -20.07 -30.72
N THR A 197 3.69 -19.26 -30.41
CA THR A 197 2.38 -19.31 -31.09
C THR A 197 2.48 -18.96 -32.57
N VAL A 198 3.17 -17.86 -32.91
CA VAL A 198 3.34 -17.43 -34.31
C VAL A 198 4.14 -18.45 -35.12
N GLN A 199 5.13 -19.10 -34.50
CA GLN A 199 5.94 -20.14 -35.15
C GLN A 199 5.27 -21.53 -35.14
N ARG A 200 4.11 -21.68 -34.50
CA ARG A 200 3.41 -22.97 -34.29
C ARG A 200 4.32 -24.05 -33.68
N LEU A 201 5.27 -23.63 -32.85
CA LEU A 201 6.16 -24.52 -32.12
C LEU A 201 5.47 -25.01 -30.83
N ARG A 202 5.72 -26.26 -30.47
CA ARG A 202 5.41 -26.72 -29.10
C ARG A 202 6.41 -26.08 -28.14
N PHE A 203 5.97 -25.78 -26.92
CA PHE A 203 6.87 -25.32 -25.86
C PHE A 203 7.90 -26.41 -25.57
N ASP A 204 9.14 -26.17 -25.99
CA ASP A 204 10.27 -27.09 -25.90
C ASP A 204 11.13 -26.84 -24.64
N PHE A 205 10.76 -25.84 -23.83
CA PHE A 205 11.48 -25.45 -22.63
C PHE A 205 12.98 -25.22 -22.89
N ALA A 206 13.31 -24.51 -23.97
CA ALA A 206 14.69 -24.22 -24.34
C ALA A 206 15.47 -23.58 -23.18
N ARG A 207 16.74 -24.01 -22.97
CA ARG A 207 17.59 -23.51 -21.88
C ARG A 207 17.66 -21.98 -21.79
N PRO A 208 17.84 -21.24 -22.89
CA PRO A 208 17.95 -19.78 -22.80
C PRO A 208 16.65 -19.11 -22.31
N VAL A 209 15.50 -19.62 -22.74
CA VAL A 209 14.18 -19.14 -22.32
C VAL A 209 13.96 -19.42 -20.83
N LEU A 210 14.22 -20.67 -20.41
CA LEU A 210 14.14 -21.07 -19.01
C LEU A 210 15.10 -20.29 -18.10
N ALA A 211 16.33 -20.05 -18.56
CA ALA A 211 17.32 -19.30 -17.78
C ALA A 211 16.92 -17.84 -17.59
N HIS A 212 16.39 -17.20 -18.64
CA HIS A 212 15.94 -15.82 -18.55
C HIS A 212 14.71 -15.68 -17.62
N ILE A 213 13.66 -16.48 -17.85
CA ILE A 213 12.45 -16.46 -17.00
C ILE A 213 12.78 -16.90 -15.56
N GLY A 214 13.59 -17.94 -15.40
CA GLY A 214 14.05 -18.41 -14.10
C GLY A 214 14.86 -17.35 -13.35
N GLY A 215 15.72 -16.59 -14.04
CA GLY A 215 16.45 -15.46 -13.48
C GLY A 215 15.53 -14.35 -12.96
N LEU A 216 14.50 -13.98 -13.73
CA LEU A 216 13.48 -13.01 -13.28
C LEU A 216 12.69 -13.52 -12.08
N VAL A 217 12.30 -14.81 -12.08
CA VAL A 217 11.62 -15.43 -10.93
C VAL A 217 12.52 -15.46 -9.69
N ILE A 218 13.80 -15.77 -9.84
CA ILE A 218 14.77 -15.75 -8.74
C ILE A 218 14.92 -14.33 -8.18
N ALA A 219 15.00 -13.30 -9.03
CA ALA A 219 15.06 -11.91 -8.58
C ALA A 219 13.79 -11.52 -7.78
N ILE A 220 12.61 -11.93 -8.25
CA ILE A 220 11.33 -11.74 -7.53
C ILE A 220 11.35 -12.46 -6.18
N LEU A 221 11.77 -13.73 -6.13
CA LEU A 221 11.90 -14.48 -4.88
C LEU A 221 12.92 -13.84 -3.94
N GLY A 222 14.01 -13.27 -4.45
CA GLY A 222 14.95 -12.48 -3.66
C GLY A 222 14.30 -11.28 -2.97
N LEU A 223 13.38 -10.58 -3.65
CA LEU A 223 12.60 -9.50 -3.05
C LEU A 223 11.56 -10.00 -2.03
N PHE A 224 11.07 -11.23 -2.15
CA PHE A 224 10.28 -11.86 -1.10
C PHE A 224 11.13 -12.21 0.12
N ALA A 225 12.32 -12.76 -0.07
CA ALA A 225 13.26 -13.04 1.02
C ALA A 225 13.66 -11.77 1.78
N TRP A 226 14.02 -10.71 1.04
CA TRP A 226 14.27 -9.39 1.64
C TRP A 226 13.03 -8.87 2.37
N GLY A 227 11.85 -9.20 1.86
CA GLY A 227 10.58 -8.90 2.50
C GLY A 227 10.34 -9.52 3.85
N TYR A 228 10.61 -10.82 3.98
CA TYR A 228 10.53 -11.49 5.27
C TYR A 228 11.53 -10.93 6.26
N TRP A 229 12.73 -10.56 5.79
CA TRP A 229 13.70 -9.87 6.61
C TRP A 229 13.22 -8.48 7.07
N LEU A 230 12.62 -7.68 6.18
CA LEU A 230 12.03 -6.39 6.56
C LEU A 230 10.85 -6.56 7.53
N GLY A 231 10.03 -7.60 7.33
CA GLY A 231 8.88 -7.92 8.18
C GLY A 231 9.23 -8.36 9.60
N ILE A 232 10.51 -8.57 9.92
CA ILE A 232 10.99 -8.73 11.30
C ILE A 232 10.89 -7.39 12.04
N TRP A 233 11.33 -6.31 11.40
CA TRP A 233 11.30 -4.98 12.00
C TRP A 233 9.89 -4.40 12.06
N GLU A 234 8.98 -4.84 11.17
CA GLU A 234 7.57 -4.43 11.21
C GLU A 234 6.82 -4.93 12.46
N LEU A 235 7.37 -5.88 13.22
CA LEU A 235 6.70 -6.43 14.39
C LEU A 235 6.44 -5.38 15.48
N VAL A 236 7.22 -4.30 15.53
CA VAL A 236 6.97 -3.17 16.45
C VAL A 236 5.75 -2.32 16.06
N PHE A 237 5.17 -2.54 14.87
CA PHE A 237 3.95 -1.88 14.40
C PHE A 237 2.74 -2.81 14.42
N SER A 238 2.81 -3.92 15.15
CA SER A 238 1.71 -4.87 15.22
C SER A 238 0.50 -4.25 15.90
N THR A 239 -0.68 -4.50 15.33
CA THR A 239 -1.98 -4.14 15.90
C THR A 239 -2.63 -5.33 16.61
N ARG A 240 -1.85 -6.38 16.90
CA ARG A 240 -2.31 -7.61 17.54
C ARG A 240 -2.13 -7.47 19.05
N GLY A 241 -3.18 -7.80 19.81
CA GLY A 241 -3.19 -7.72 21.27
C GLY A 241 -3.93 -6.49 21.79
N VAL A 242 -3.78 -6.23 23.08
CA VAL A 242 -4.50 -5.15 23.78
C VAL A 242 -3.93 -3.75 23.45
N VAL A 243 -2.66 -3.67 23.07
CA VAL A 243 -1.95 -2.41 22.79
C VAL A 243 -1.27 -2.46 21.42
N PHE A 244 -1.01 -1.28 20.85
CA PHE A 244 -0.22 -1.16 19.61
C PHE A 244 1.26 -1.42 19.88
N GLY A 245 1.89 -2.30 19.11
CA GLY A 245 3.30 -2.67 19.30
C GLY A 245 3.53 -4.16 19.22
N ALA A 246 4.78 -4.59 19.32
CA ALA A 246 5.11 -6.01 19.33
C ALA A 246 4.46 -6.72 20.53
N SER A 247 3.67 -7.76 20.27
CA SER A 247 3.04 -8.61 21.28
C SER A 247 3.87 -9.85 21.61
N TYR A 248 3.47 -10.63 22.62
CA TYR A 248 4.11 -11.89 22.95
C TYR A 248 4.11 -12.86 21.77
N ALA A 249 2.95 -13.03 21.11
CA ALA A 249 2.84 -13.89 19.94
C ALA A 249 3.67 -13.38 18.76
N ASP A 250 3.84 -12.06 18.64
CA ASP A 250 4.68 -11.50 17.59
C ASP A 250 6.15 -11.90 17.78
N MET A 251 6.66 -11.75 19.00
CA MET A 251 8.05 -12.03 19.34
C MET A 251 8.38 -13.53 19.41
N HIS A 252 7.43 -14.36 19.84
CA HIS A 252 7.69 -15.79 20.07
C HIS A 252 7.18 -16.68 18.94
N ALA A 253 6.31 -16.19 18.05
CA ALA A 253 5.79 -16.97 16.93
C ALA A 253 6.04 -16.33 15.56
N LYS A 254 5.65 -15.06 15.37
CA LYS A 254 5.85 -14.38 14.08
C LYS A 254 7.32 -14.14 13.76
N LEU A 255 8.14 -13.75 14.73
CA LEU A 255 9.56 -13.53 14.50
C LEU A 255 10.28 -14.82 14.01
N PRO A 256 10.15 -15.98 14.68
CA PRO A 256 10.62 -17.25 14.13
C PRO A 256 10.02 -17.57 12.76
N ALA A 257 8.73 -17.30 12.55
CA ALA A 257 8.07 -17.54 11.26
C ALA A 257 8.71 -16.73 10.12
N GLN A 258 9.07 -15.47 10.33
CA GLN A 258 9.77 -14.64 9.34
C GLN A 258 11.12 -15.26 8.94
N TRP A 259 11.90 -15.74 9.91
CA TRP A 259 13.19 -16.41 9.66
C TRP A 259 13.03 -17.73 8.90
N ILE A 260 12.03 -18.55 9.27
CA ILE A 260 11.72 -19.81 8.57
C ILE A 260 11.32 -19.51 7.12
N LEU A 261 10.46 -18.51 6.89
CA LEU A 261 10.01 -18.16 5.55
C LEU A 261 11.13 -17.60 4.68
N LEU A 262 12.02 -16.81 5.26
CA LEU A 262 13.25 -16.36 4.60
C LEU A 262 14.08 -17.57 4.15
N ALA A 263 14.37 -18.51 5.06
CA ALA A 263 15.15 -19.70 4.74
C ALA A 263 14.48 -20.56 3.66
N VAL A 264 13.15 -20.75 3.75
CA VAL A 264 12.38 -21.51 2.76
C VAL A 264 12.44 -20.86 1.39
N VAL A 265 12.32 -19.54 1.27
CA VAL A 265 12.45 -18.86 -0.04
C VAL A 265 13.86 -19.02 -0.61
N LEU A 266 14.91 -18.95 0.21
CA LEU A 266 16.28 -19.22 -0.26
C LEU A 266 16.44 -20.64 -0.79
N ILE A 267 15.81 -21.64 -0.14
CA ILE A 267 15.77 -23.01 -0.65
C ILE A 267 15.01 -23.08 -1.98
N VAL A 268 13.87 -22.40 -2.10
CA VAL A 268 13.11 -22.36 -3.37
C VAL A 268 13.92 -21.71 -4.49
N ILE A 269 14.68 -20.65 -4.21
CA ILE A 269 15.62 -20.07 -5.18
C ILE A 269 16.61 -21.13 -5.69
N GLY A 270 17.18 -21.93 -4.77
CA GLY A 270 18.03 -23.08 -5.12
C GLY A 270 17.31 -24.11 -5.99
N LEU A 271 16.06 -24.46 -5.67
CA LEU A 271 15.24 -25.38 -6.46
C LEU A 271 14.92 -24.82 -7.86
N VAL A 272 14.68 -23.51 -8.00
CA VAL A 272 14.49 -22.87 -9.31
C VAL A 272 15.77 -22.97 -10.15
N LEU A 273 16.95 -22.73 -9.56
CA LEU A 273 18.23 -22.90 -10.24
C LEU A 273 18.41 -24.33 -10.75
N VAL A 274 18.13 -25.34 -9.91
CA VAL A 274 18.18 -26.75 -10.28
C VAL A 274 17.15 -27.07 -11.38
N SER A 275 15.94 -26.51 -11.29
CA SER A 275 14.87 -26.67 -12.29
C SER A 275 15.31 -26.18 -13.67
N VAL A 276 15.96 -25.00 -13.73
CA VAL A 276 16.51 -24.42 -14.95
C VAL A 276 17.64 -25.29 -15.51
N TRP A 277 18.54 -25.76 -14.66
CA TRP A 277 19.67 -26.62 -15.07
C TRP A 277 19.20 -27.96 -15.65
N GLN A 278 18.29 -28.63 -14.94
CA GLN A 278 17.75 -29.95 -15.31
C GLN A 278 16.63 -29.89 -16.35
N ARG A 279 16.14 -28.69 -16.70
CA ARG A 279 14.99 -28.47 -17.60
C ARG A 279 13.69 -29.14 -17.12
N LYS A 280 13.51 -29.26 -15.80
CA LYS A 280 12.36 -29.92 -15.19
C LYS A 280 11.49 -28.90 -14.47
N PHE A 281 10.51 -28.35 -15.19
CA PHE A 281 9.60 -27.31 -14.68
C PHE A 281 8.80 -27.72 -13.43
N ARG A 282 8.60 -29.03 -13.20
CA ARG A 282 7.88 -29.54 -12.01
C ARG A 282 8.53 -29.10 -10.69
N TRP A 283 9.87 -29.00 -10.63
CA TRP A 283 10.58 -28.52 -9.45
C TRP A 283 10.23 -27.08 -9.09
N LEU A 284 10.01 -26.22 -10.10
CA LEU A 284 9.54 -24.85 -9.90
C LEU A 284 8.17 -24.85 -9.22
N LEU A 285 7.23 -25.65 -9.75
CA LEU A 285 5.87 -25.74 -9.22
C LEU A 285 5.86 -26.27 -7.78
N TYR A 286 6.66 -27.30 -7.48
CA TYR A 286 6.77 -27.84 -6.13
C TYR A 286 7.41 -26.84 -5.15
N GLY A 287 8.45 -26.14 -5.58
CA GLY A 287 9.09 -25.11 -4.77
C GLY A 287 8.14 -23.96 -4.43
N ILE A 288 7.52 -23.35 -5.45
CA ILE A 288 6.59 -22.23 -5.26
C ILE A 288 5.34 -22.68 -4.48
N GLY A 289 4.74 -23.81 -4.84
CA GLY A 289 3.56 -24.34 -4.15
C GLY A 289 3.85 -24.70 -2.69
N GLY A 290 4.98 -25.36 -2.42
CA GLY A 290 5.43 -25.67 -1.07
C GLY A 290 5.67 -24.42 -0.23
N TRP A 291 6.32 -23.41 -0.80
CA TRP A 291 6.51 -22.12 -0.11
C TRP A 291 5.19 -21.44 0.23
N ILE A 292 4.20 -21.42 -0.68
CA ILE A 292 2.86 -20.85 -0.40
C ILE A 292 2.20 -21.58 0.78
N VAL A 293 2.26 -22.91 0.80
CA VAL A 293 1.69 -23.71 1.90
C VAL A 293 2.40 -23.39 3.23
N VAL A 294 3.73 -23.33 3.23
CA VAL A 294 4.50 -22.96 4.42
C VAL A 294 4.19 -21.53 4.87
N ALA A 295 4.02 -20.58 3.94
CA ALA A 295 3.64 -19.21 4.24
C ALA A 295 2.29 -19.11 4.96
N ILE A 296 1.30 -19.89 4.54
CA ILE A 296 -0.02 -19.93 5.20
C ILE A 296 0.10 -20.55 6.60
N ILE A 297 0.74 -21.72 6.70
CA ILE A 297 0.83 -22.46 7.96
C ILE A 297 1.70 -21.72 8.98
N VAL A 298 2.94 -21.42 8.62
CA VAL A 298 3.94 -20.84 9.53
C VAL A 298 3.72 -19.34 9.72
N GLY A 299 3.34 -18.62 8.66
CA GLY A 299 3.15 -17.16 8.73
C GLY A 299 1.81 -16.71 9.28
N GLY A 300 0.75 -17.52 9.11
CA GLY A 300 -0.62 -17.18 9.49
C GLY A 300 -1.16 -18.04 10.64
N ILE A 301 -1.24 -19.36 10.43
CA ILE A 301 -1.90 -20.29 11.36
C ILE A 301 -1.11 -20.41 12.68
N PHE A 302 0.20 -20.63 12.62
CA PHE A 302 1.02 -20.86 13.80
C PHE A 302 0.97 -19.69 14.80
N PRO A 303 1.15 -18.42 14.40
CA PRO A 303 0.99 -17.29 15.32
C PRO A 303 -0.42 -17.15 15.90
N ALA A 304 -1.46 -17.50 15.13
CA ALA A 304 -2.84 -17.47 15.62
C ALA A 304 -3.09 -18.56 16.68
N VAL A 305 -2.53 -19.75 16.50
CA VAL A 305 -2.58 -20.83 17.49
C VAL A 305 -1.85 -20.42 18.78
N VAL A 306 -0.66 -19.83 18.67
CA VAL A 306 0.07 -19.33 19.84
C VAL A 306 -0.73 -18.25 20.58
N GLN A 307 -1.33 -17.30 19.86
CA GLN A 307 -2.21 -16.30 20.47
C GLN A 307 -3.37 -16.95 21.23
N ARG A 308 -4.13 -17.82 20.55
CA ARG A 308 -5.36 -18.41 21.09
C ARG A 308 -5.11 -19.34 22.28
N PHE A 309 -4.04 -20.12 22.25
CA PHE A 309 -3.82 -21.20 23.22
C PHE A 309 -2.72 -20.92 24.25
N GLN A 310 -1.83 -19.96 24.00
CA GLN A 310 -0.77 -19.61 24.97
C GLN A 310 -0.91 -18.20 25.53
N VAL A 311 -1.38 -17.23 24.74
CA VAL A 311 -1.49 -15.83 25.17
C VAL A 311 -2.83 -15.56 25.83
N GLU A 312 -3.95 -15.73 25.11
CA GLU A 312 -5.30 -15.42 25.60
C GLU A 312 -5.64 -16.05 26.97
N PRO A 313 -5.25 -17.30 27.30
CA PRO A 313 -5.55 -17.88 28.62
C PRO A 313 -4.86 -17.20 29.81
N ASN A 314 -3.74 -16.51 29.56
CA ASN A 314 -2.99 -15.79 30.60
C ASN A 314 -2.36 -14.52 30.01
N GLU A 315 -3.21 -13.68 29.43
CA GLU A 315 -2.78 -12.54 28.60
C GLU A 315 -1.99 -11.53 29.43
N LEU A 316 -2.45 -11.20 30.64
CA LEU A 316 -1.76 -10.24 31.50
C LEU A 316 -0.30 -10.65 31.78
N ALA A 317 -0.04 -11.91 32.16
CA ALA A 317 1.32 -12.33 32.47
C ALA A 317 2.22 -12.39 31.23
N ARG A 318 1.67 -12.73 30.06
CA ARG A 318 2.43 -12.86 28.81
C ARG A 318 2.68 -11.52 28.14
N GLU A 319 1.71 -10.61 28.20
CA GLU A 319 1.75 -9.31 27.52
C GLU A 319 2.28 -8.17 28.40
N LYS A 320 2.39 -8.37 29.73
CA LYS A 320 2.90 -7.35 30.67
C LYS A 320 4.13 -6.57 30.17
N PRO A 321 5.25 -7.20 29.76
CA PRO A 321 6.43 -6.44 29.33
C PRO A 321 6.16 -5.58 28.09
N TYR A 322 5.34 -6.07 27.15
CA TYR A 322 4.99 -5.33 25.93
C TYR A 322 4.04 -4.17 26.20
N ILE A 323 3.12 -4.35 27.15
CA ILE A 323 2.25 -3.28 27.66
C ILE A 323 3.09 -2.19 28.35
N GLU A 324 4.07 -2.58 29.18
CA GLU A 324 4.99 -1.63 29.82
C GLU A 324 5.81 -0.84 28.78
N TYR A 325 6.32 -1.50 27.74
CA TYR A 325 7.01 -0.83 26.64
C TYR A 325 6.10 0.17 25.92
N ASN A 326 4.86 -0.21 25.60
CA ASN A 326 3.90 0.67 24.96
C ASN A 326 3.59 1.90 25.84
N ILE A 327 3.33 1.71 27.14
CA ILE A 327 3.07 2.79 28.09
C ILE A 327 4.27 3.74 28.15
N GLN A 328 5.49 3.19 28.30
CA GLN A 328 6.70 4.00 28.41
C GLN A 328 6.93 4.85 27.15
N PHE A 329 6.86 4.23 25.96
CA PHE A 329 7.10 4.94 24.70
C PHE A 329 5.97 5.91 24.33
N THR A 330 4.73 5.62 24.73
CA THR A 330 3.62 6.57 24.59
C THR A 330 3.85 7.78 25.50
N ARG A 331 4.23 7.57 26.75
CA ARG A 331 4.55 8.66 27.68
C ARG A 331 5.72 9.50 27.19
N GLU A 332 6.77 8.88 26.65
CA GLU A 332 7.90 9.59 26.05
C GLU A 332 7.48 10.40 24.83
N ALA A 333 6.74 9.79 23.89
CA ALA A 333 6.34 10.42 22.63
C ALA A 333 5.44 11.65 22.84
N PHE A 334 4.53 11.59 23.81
CA PHE A 334 3.63 12.69 24.15
C PHE A 334 4.18 13.59 25.27
N ALA A 335 5.43 13.39 25.70
CA ALA A 335 6.07 14.10 26.82
C ALA A 335 5.26 14.05 28.13
N LEU A 336 4.50 12.97 28.36
CA LEU A 336 3.70 12.76 29.58
C LEU A 336 4.56 12.45 30.81
N ASN A 337 5.85 12.17 30.60
CA ASN A 337 6.84 12.04 31.67
C ASN A 337 7.34 13.40 32.20
N ARG A 338 6.93 14.53 31.59
CA ARG A 338 7.33 15.89 31.99
C ARG A 338 6.17 16.70 32.56
N ILE A 339 5.07 16.04 32.90
CA ILE A 339 3.87 16.69 33.46
C ILE A 339 4.03 16.75 34.97
N GLU A 340 3.70 17.91 35.55
CA GLU A 340 3.58 18.08 36.99
C GLU A 340 2.14 17.77 37.40
N GLU A 341 1.95 16.71 38.18
CA GLU A 341 0.64 16.37 38.74
C GLU A 341 0.38 17.29 39.93
N GLN A 342 -0.61 18.17 39.79
CA GLN A 342 -1.11 18.97 40.90
C GLN A 342 -2.37 18.31 41.46
N PRO A 343 -2.36 17.87 42.73
CA PRO A 343 -3.58 17.44 43.38
C PRO A 343 -4.52 18.65 43.41
N PHE A 344 -5.67 18.52 42.77
CA PHE A 344 -6.79 19.43 42.97
C PHE A 344 -7.63 18.83 44.10
N PRO A 345 -7.46 19.25 45.37
CA PRO A 345 -8.35 18.82 46.41
C PRO A 345 -9.74 19.33 46.04
N ALA A 346 -10.65 18.43 45.68
CA ALA A 346 -12.06 18.74 45.74
C ALA A 346 -12.34 19.27 47.15
N GLU A 347 -13.01 20.41 47.23
CA GLU A 347 -13.12 21.34 48.37
C GLU A 347 -13.32 20.71 49.77
N GLU A 348 -12.99 21.51 50.79
CA GLU A 348 -13.24 21.22 52.21
C GLU A 348 -14.70 20.80 52.43
N ALA A 349 -14.93 19.90 53.40
CA ALA A 349 -16.27 19.46 53.74
C ALA A 349 -17.20 20.66 54.00
N PRO A 350 -18.44 20.67 53.47
CA PRO A 350 -19.33 21.82 53.55
C PRO A 350 -19.57 22.22 55.00
N THR A 351 -19.57 23.53 55.27
CA THR A 351 -19.87 24.05 56.62
C THR A 351 -21.35 23.85 56.95
N PRO A 352 -21.74 23.86 58.23
CA PRO A 352 -23.15 23.82 58.61
C PRO A 352 -23.99 24.93 57.97
N GLN A 353 -23.39 26.11 57.73
CA GLN A 353 -24.01 27.23 57.03
C GLN A 353 -24.23 26.91 55.54
N ASP A 354 -23.29 26.25 54.88
CA ASP A 354 -23.43 25.84 53.46
C ASP A 354 -24.58 24.83 53.30
N ILE A 355 -24.73 23.91 54.25
CA ILE A 355 -25.83 22.94 54.28
C ILE A 355 -27.17 23.67 54.48
N ALA A 356 -27.23 24.61 55.43
CA ALA A 356 -28.46 25.36 55.73
C ALA A 356 -28.89 26.28 54.58
N GLN A 357 -27.96 26.83 53.82
CA GLN A 357 -28.26 27.70 52.66
C GLN A 357 -28.61 26.92 51.39
N ASN A 358 -28.32 25.61 51.34
CA ASN A 358 -28.50 24.77 50.16
C ASN A 358 -29.43 23.59 50.42
N GLU A 359 -30.49 23.79 51.21
CA GLU A 359 -31.44 22.74 51.61
C GLU A 359 -32.03 21.98 50.40
N VAL A 360 -32.33 22.69 49.30
CA VAL A 360 -32.81 22.09 48.05
C VAL A 360 -31.80 21.11 47.45
N THR A 361 -30.50 21.41 47.51
CA THR A 361 -29.45 20.52 47.01
C THR A 361 -29.27 19.30 47.91
N ILE A 362 -29.32 19.50 49.23
CA ILE A 362 -29.21 18.43 50.24
C ILE A 362 -30.39 17.45 50.13
N ASN A 363 -31.61 17.97 49.98
CA ASN A 363 -32.82 17.18 49.79
C ASN A 363 -32.87 16.47 48.43
N ASN A 364 -31.96 16.81 47.50
CA ASN A 364 -31.87 16.26 46.15
C ASN A 364 -30.51 15.60 45.83
N ILE A 365 -29.75 15.19 46.85
CA ILE A 365 -28.49 14.47 46.63
C ILE A 365 -28.79 13.19 45.83
N ARG A 366 -28.08 13.04 44.70
CA ARG A 366 -28.21 11.85 43.86
C ARG A 366 -27.60 10.65 44.58
N LEU A 367 -28.45 9.82 45.16
CA LEU A 367 -28.04 8.56 45.79
C LEU A 367 -27.84 7.41 44.80
N TRP A 368 -28.44 7.50 43.60
CA TRP A 368 -28.44 6.43 42.60
C TRP A 368 -27.53 6.73 41.41
N ASP A 369 -26.73 5.73 41.00
CA ASP A 369 -25.95 5.78 39.76
C ASP A 369 -26.83 5.36 38.56
N PRO A 370 -26.88 6.13 37.46
CA PRO A 370 -27.68 5.80 36.28
C PRO A 370 -27.31 4.45 35.63
N ARG A 371 -26.03 4.05 35.69
CA ARG A 371 -25.50 2.85 35.01
C ARG A 371 -26.14 1.55 35.51
N PRO A 372 -26.09 1.21 36.81
CA PRO A 372 -26.76 0.02 37.33
C PRO A 372 -28.29 0.11 37.33
N LEU A 373 -28.86 1.32 37.33
CA LEU A 373 -30.31 1.53 37.29
C LEU A 373 -30.91 1.06 35.96
N LYS A 374 -30.20 1.23 34.83
CA LYS A 374 -30.63 0.76 33.51
C LYS A 374 -30.89 -0.75 33.50
N ASP A 375 -29.93 -1.52 34.02
CA ASP A 375 -30.04 -2.98 34.12
C ASP A 375 -31.19 -3.39 35.06
N THR A 376 -31.41 -2.61 36.12
CA THR A 376 -32.49 -2.83 37.09
C THR A 376 -33.87 -2.58 36.46
N TYR A 377 -34.05 -1.49 35.71
CA TYR A 377 -35.31 -1.20 34.99
C TYR A 377 -35.62 -2.29 33.96
N THR A 378 -34.61 -2.74 33.22
CA THR A 378 -34.73 -3.84 32.26
C THR A 378 -35.17 -5.14 32.95
N HIS A 379 -34.59 -5.47 34.11
CA HIS A 379 -34.99 -6.66 34.88
C HIS A 379 -36.41 -6.56 35.46
N ILE A 380 -36.79 -5.44 36.07
CA ILE A 380 -38.10 -5.27 36.71
C ILE A 380 -39.23 -5.26 35.68
N GLN A 381 -39.02 -4.70 34.49
CA GLN A 381 -40.02 -4.59 33.43
C GLN A 381 -39.97 -5.74 32.41
N SER A 382 -39.17 -6.78 32.69
CA SER A 382 -39.03 -8.01 31.87
C SER A 382 -40.32 -8.82 31.67
N ILE A 383 -41.42 -8.42 32.32
CA ILE A 383 -42.77 -8.99 32.17
C ILE A 383 -43.24 -8.97 30.70
N ARG A 384 -42.67 -8.10 29.85
CA ARG A 384 -42.85 -8.10 28.39
C ARG A 384 -41.50 -7.96 27.68
N LEU A 385 -41.15 -8.95 26.88
CA LEU A 385 -39.84 -9.04 26.20
C LEU A 385 -39.60 -7.96 25.12
N TYR A 386 -40.63 -7.23 24.71
CA TYR A 386 -40.56 -6.23 23.64
C TYR A 386 -40.33 -4.80 24.14
N TYR A 387 -40.19 -4.58 25.45
CA TYR A 387 -39.78 -3.27 25.98
C TYR A 387 -38.29 -3.23 26.26
N ASP A 388 -37.67 -2.08 25.97
CA ASP A 388 -36.27 -1.80 26.22
C ASP A 388 -36.10 -0.41 26.84
N PHE A 389 -34.96 -0.20 27.50
CA PHE A 389 -34.55 1.08 28.07
C PHE A 389 -33.18 1.45 27.53
N ASN A 390 -33.05 2.56 26.84
CA ASN A 390 -31.79 2.94 26.19
C ASN A 390 -30.82 3.61 27.17
N ASP A 391 -31.34 4.44 28.05
CA ASP A 391 -30.61 5.26 29.02
C ASP A 391 -31.42 5.47 30.29
N VAL A 392 -30.79 6.07 31.30
CA VAL A 392 -31.45 6.56 32.50
C VAL A 392 -30.98 8.00 32.70
N ASP A 393 -31.91 8.93 32.58
CA ASP A 393 -31.66 10.34 32.71
C ASP A 393 -31.94 10.84 34.13
N VAL A 394 -31.24 11.90 34.49
CA VAL A 394 -31.45 12.63 35.74
C VAL A 394 -32.30 13.86 35.42
N ASP A 395 -33.50 13.91 35.97
CA ASP A 395 -34.39 15.08 35.81
C ASP A 395 -34.99 15.50 37.16
N ARG A 396 -35.76 16.58 37.19
CA ARG A 396 -36.36 17.13 38.41
C ARG A 396 -37.83 17.47 38.21
N TYR A 397 -38.67 16.92 39.09
CA TYR A 397 -40.12 17.11 39.08
C TYR A 397 -40.63 17.51 40.45
N THR A 398 -41.74 18.24 40.50
CA THR A 398 -42.44 18.53 41.76
C THR A 398 -43.31 17.33 42.14
N ILE A 399 -42.98 16.66 43.24
CA ILE A 399 -43.71 15.51 43.79
C ILE A 399 -44.21 15.89 45.17
N ASP A 400 -45.52 15.81 45.39
CA ASP A 400 -46.19 16.20 46.64
C ASP A 400 -45.88 17.64 47.09
N GLY A 401 -45.69 18.56 46.13
CA GLY A 401 -45.36 19.97 46.39
C GLY A 401 -43.86 20.27 46.54
N GLU A 402 -43.01 19.25 46.62
CA GLU A 402 -41.56 19.38 46.79
C GLU A 402 -40.81 19.14 45.49
N TYR A 403 -39.81 19.97 45.18
CA TYR A 403 -38.99 19.80 43.98
C TYR A 403 -37.96 18.68 44.19
N ARG A 404 -38.14 17.56 43.48
CA ARG A 404 -37.36 16.33 43.65
C ARG A 404 -36.64 15.90 42.39
N GLN A 405 -35.38 15.52 42.54
CA GLN A 405 -34.61 14.84 41.51
C GLN A 405 -35.08 13.40 41.38
N VAL A 406 -35.34 12.97 40.16
CA VAL A 406 -35.75 11.62 39.82
C VAL A 406 -34.82 11.06 38.75
N MET A 407 -34.69 9.74 38.79
CA MET A 407 -34.08 8.98 37.71
C MET A 407 -35.23 8.45 36.86
N LEU A 408 -35.23 8.76 35.57
CA LEU A 408 -36.29 8.33 34.67
C LEU A 408 -35.68 7.73 33.41
N SER A 409 -36.46 6.88 32.77
CA SER A 409 -36.07 6.24 31.52
C SER A 409 -37.31 6.07 30.66
N ALA A 410 -37.18 6.41 29.38
CA ALA A 410 -38.24 6.18 28.43
C ALA A 410 -38.35 4.68 28.16
N ARG A 411 -39.55 4.13 28.36
CA ARG A 411 -39.85 2.75 27.98
C ARG A 411 -40.12 2.71 26.48
N GLU A 412 -39.19 2.14 25.72
CA GLU A 412 -39.29 2.04 24.26
C GLU A 412 -39.67 0.63 23.83
N LEU A 413 -40.33 0.52 22.69
CA LEU A 413 -40.69 -0.76 22.10
C LEU A 413 -39.62 -1.19 21.10
N SER A 414 -38.98 -2.33 21.35
CA SER A 414 -38.02 -2.91 20.43
C SER A 414 -38.76 -3.72 19.37
N ALA A 415 -38.82 -3.20 18.14
CA ALA A 415 -39.45 -3.86 17.00
C ALA A 415 -38.82 -5.24 16.71
N GLU A 416 -37.53 -5.40 17.00
CA GLU A 416 -36.78 -6.66 16.83
C GLU A 416 -37.20 -7.76 17.82
N LYS A 417 -37.78 -7.35 18.97
CA LYS A 417 -38.23 -8.26 20.05
C LYS A 417 -39.75 -8.54 19.99
N LEU A 418 -40.45 -8.05 18.95
CA LEU A 418 -41.86 -8.34 18.74
C LEU A 418 -42.08 -9.79 18.26
N PRO A 419 -43.14 -10.48 18.71
CA PRO A 419 -43.53 -11.75 18.13
C PRO A 419 -43.86 -11.60 16.64
N VAL A 420 -43.49 -12.59 15.82
CA VAL A 420 -43.70 -12.62 14.35
C VAL A 420 -45.19 -12.51 13.94
N GLN A 421 -46.10 -12.59 14.90
CA GLN A 421 -47.56 -12.62 14.72
C GLN A 421 -48.27 -11.38 15.27
N ALA A 422 -47.53 -10.35 15.70
CA ALA A 422 -48.08 -9.11 16.28
C ALA A 422 -48.50 -8.09 15.23
#